data_AF-A0A515HKF0-F1
#
_entry.id   AF-A0A515HKF0-F1
#
_cell.length_a   1.000
_cell.length_b   1.000
_cell.length_c   1.000
_cell.angle_alpha   90.00
_cell.angle_beta   90.00
_cell.angle_gamma   90.00
#
_symmetry.space_group_name_H-M   'P 1'
#
loop_
_entity.id
_entity.type
_entity.pdbx_description
1 polymer ?
#
loop_
_entity_poly.entity_id
_entity_poly.type
_entity_poly.pdbx_seq_one_letter_code
_entity_poly.pdbx_strand_id
1 'polypeptide(L)'
;MKYAGDRGDPYLDSETGVLRNLLGIKEQGGLDKAESTLSFLRASELREQPVKGKFDLAHLQRIHKRLFGDVYDWAGQIRQVEISKGSTMFARQVAIQSAAQQLFGQLAKEQLLRGLDADEFSKRAGHYLGEINVLHPFREGNGRTQREFIGQLAQQAGHRIDWSGVSQASMTQASIEAYNGDSSGMAGLIRAGMPDQLFFLTHESRSIGMKQRLLVMNGQRLVQSEQGGQWATDKVEKAGTIKPGIYNIHLSTKADKSQSHDGVIVHADKDHVYQQVGKQFVQHDRANFDKVPEIGSNSSIKYDGDKAQVAPSSIKLGRGLSR
;
A
#
# COMPACT_ATOMS: atom_id res chain seq x y z
N MET A 1 12.28 -8.15 -18.52
CA MET A 1 11.80 -6.76 -18.63
C MET A 1 10.26 -6.78 -18.64
N LYS A 2 9.60 -5.90 -17.87
CA LYS A 2 8.14 -5.94 -17.67
C LYS A 2 7.32 -5.37 -18.83
N TYR A 3 7.89 -4.41 -19.55
CA TYR A 3 7.30 -3.84 -20.77
C TYR A 3 8.20 -4.15 -21.96
N ALA A 4 7.61 -4.35 -23.13
CA ALA A 4 8.33 -4.24 -24.39
C ALA A 4 8.29 -2.77 -24.83
N GLY A 5 9.41 -2.25 -25.31
CA GLY A 5 9.57 -0.87 -25.75
C GLY A 5 10.50 -0.76 -26.95
N ASP A 6 10.54 0.43 -27.56
CA ASP A 6 11.33 0.72 -28.76
C ASP A 6 12.85 0.61 -28.50
N ARG A 7 13.63 0.32 -29.56
CA ARG A 7 15.09 0.40 -29.49
C ARG A 7 15.49 1.83 -29.10
N GLY A 8 16.34 1.96 -28.08
CA GLY A 8 16.81 3.27 -27.59
C GLY A 8 16.01 3.86 -26.44
N ASP A 9 15.37 3.01 -25.61
CA ASP A 9 14.69 3.43 -24.39
C ASP A 9 15.62 4.28 -23.49
N PRO A 10 15.37 5.60 -23.39
CA PRO A 10 16.26 6.52 -22.68
C PRO A 10 16.07 6.41 -21.17
N TYR A 11 15.29 5.47 -20.64
CA TYR A 11 15.16 5.21 -19.21
C TYR A 11 16.07 4.07 -18.74
N LEU A 12 16.64 3.31 -19.66
CA LEU A 12 17.57 2.22 -19.37
C LEU A 12 19.01 2.73 -19.28
N ASP A 13 19.77 2.09 -18.42
CA ASP A 13 21.22 2.12 -18.45
C ASP A 13 21.71 1.24 -19.61
N SER A 14 22.56 1.80 -20.48
CA SER A 14 22.97 1.15 -21.72
C SER A 14 23.89 -0.06 -21.52
N GLU A 15 24.58 -0.15 -20.38
CA GLU A 15 25.49 -1.26 -20.07
C GLU A 15 24.72 -2.44 -19.47
N THR A 16 23.78 -2.14 -18.58
CA THR A 16 23.14 -3.14 -17.72
C THR A 16 21.73 -3.50 -18.18
N GLY A 17 21.07 -2.65 -18.95
CA GLY A 17 19.67 -2.80 -19.34
C GLY A 17 18.68 -2.64 -18.18
N VAL A 18 19.15 -2.19 -17.01
CA VAL A 18 18.34 -1.87 -15.82
C VAL A 18 17.87 -0.42 -15.92
N LEU A 19 16.71 -0.09 -15.35
CA LEU A 19 16.25 1.30 -15.29
C LEU A 19 17.26 2.17 -14.53
N ARG A 20 17.65 3.31 -15.12
CA ARG A 20 18.46 4.31 -14.42
C ARG A 20 17.72 4.75 -13.16
N ASN A 21 18.45 4.81 -12.06
CA ASN A 21 17.91 5.08 -10.74
C ASN A 21 18.90 5.91 -9.91
N LEU A 22 18.37 6.72 -9.00
CA LEU A 22 19.09 7.62 -8.10
C LEU A 22 19.97 6.87 -7.08
N LEU A 23 19.75 5.57 -6.93
CA LEU A 23 20.44 4.70 -5.97
C LEU A 23 21.72 4.09 -6.55
N GLY A 24 21.98 4.27 -7.84
CA GLY A 24 23.14 3.69 -8.53
C GLY A 24 23.11 2.16 -8.64
N ILE A 25 21.94 1.53 -8.47
CA ILE A 25 21.80 0.07 -8.51
C ILE A 25 21.83 -0.41 -9.97
N LYS A 26 22.76 -1.30 -10.29
CA LYS A 26 22.97 -1.84 -11.65
C LYS A 26 22.37 -3.24 -11.88
N GLU A 27 21.82 -3.87 -10.84
CA GLU A 27 21.28 -5.23 -10.88
C GLU A 27 19.75 -5.22 -10.71
N GLN A 28 19.02 -5.89 -11.61
CA GLN A 28 17.56 -5.84 -11.65
C GLN A 28 16.92 -6.28 -10.33
N GLY A 29 17.36 -7.40 -9.75
CA GLY A 29 16.82 -7.89 -8.49
C GLY A 29 17.08 -6.95 -7.31
N GLY A 30 18.20 -6.22 -7.35
CA GLY A 30 18.51 -5.18 -6.37
C GLY A 30 17.57 -3.98 -6.50
N LEU A 31 17.34 -3.52 -7.73
CA LEU A 31 16.45 -2.39 -8.01
C LEU A 31 14.99 -2.73 -7.66
N ASP A 32 14.50 -3.90 -8.06
CA ASP A 32 13.14 -4.36 -7.74
C ASP A 32 12.88 -4.34 -6.23
N LYS A 33 13.85 -4.83 -5.46
CA LYS A 33 13.79 -4.86 -4.00
C LYS A 33 13.77 -3.46 -3.41
N ALA A 34 14.69 -2.58 -3.82
CA ALA A 34 14.78 -1.20 -3.33
C ALA A 34 13.54 -0.37 -3.71
N GLU A 35 13.09 -0.45 -4.96
CA GLU A 35 11.93 0.27 -5.45
C GLU A 35 10.64 -0.18 -4.75
N SER A 36 10.42 -1.49 -4.61
CA SER A 36 9.26 -2.04 -3.90
C SER A 36 9.20 -1.54 -2.45
N THR A 37 10.36 -1.51 -1.80
CA THR A 37 10.55 -1.06 -0.40
C THR A 37 10.21 0.42 -0.22
N LEU A 38 10.85 1.28 -1.03
CA LEU A 38 10.67 2.72 -0.95
C LEU A 38 9.25 3.12 -1.36
N SER A 39 8.73 2.58 -2.46
CA SER A 39 7.37 2.88 -2.91
C SER A 39 6.30 2.41 -1.91
N PHE A 40 6.51 1.29 -1.22
CA PHE A 40 5.62 0.84 -0.15
C PHE A 40 5.61 1.79 1.06
N LEU A 41 6.79 2.25 1.49
CA LEU A 41 6.91 3.26 2.55
C LEU A 41 6.17 4.56 2.16
N ARG A 42 6.41 5.07 0.95
CA ARG A 42 5.77 6.27 0.44
C ARG A 42 4.25 6.12 0.27
N ALA A 43 3.77 4.95 -0.12
CA ALA A 43 2.33 4.66 -0.17
C ALA A 43 1.68 4.69 1.21
N SER A 44 2.41 4.31 2.27
CA SER A 44 1.90 4.48 3.64
C SER A 44 1.81 5.93 4.05
N GLU A 45 2.88 6.69 3.81
CA GLU A 45 2.91 8.13 4.12
C GLU A 45 1.81 8.87 3.35
N LEU A 46 1.55 8.50 2.09
CA LEU A 46 0.47 9.06 1.27
C LEU A 46 -0.93 8.81 1.84
N ARG A 47 -1.16 7.67 2.50
CA ARG A 47 -2.46 7.36 3.11
C ARG A 47 -2.72 8.19 4.38
N GLU A 48 -1.66 8.58 5.08
CA GLU A 48 -1.73 9.49 6.24
C GLU A 48 -1.77 10.96 5.80
N GLN A 49 -0.98 11.31 4.77
CA GLN A 49 -0.85 12.66 4.23
C GLN A 49 -1.02 12.62 2.70
N PRO A 50 -2.28 12.61 2.22
CA PRO A 50 -2.58 12.58 0.79
C PRO A 50 -1.97 13.77 0.04
N VAL A 51 -1.55 13.52 -1.19
CA VAL A 51 -1.25 14.61 -2.12
C VAL A 51 -2.55 15.36 -2.40
N LYS A 52 -2.54 16.68 -2.23
CA LYS A 52 -3.71 17.50 -2.57
C LYS A 52 -3.78 17.72 -4.08
N GLY A 53 -4.94 17.53 -4.71
CA GLY A 53 -5.12 17.76 -6.13
C GLY A 53 -6.58 17.81 -6.57
N LYS A 54 -6.80 17.88 -7.88
CA LYS A 54 -8.13 18.01 -8.50
C LYS A 54 -8.55 16.74 -9.26
N PHE A 55 -7.88 15.61 -9.00
CA PHE A 55 -8.06 14.36 -9.75
C PHE A 55 -7.84 14.53 -11.26
N ASP A 56 -6.81 15.30 -11.61
CA ASP A 56 -6.30 15.54 -12.96
C ASP A 56 -4.96 14.82 -13.19
N LEU A 57 -4.41 14.96 -14.40
CA LEU A 57 -3.11 14.38 -14.75
C LEU A 57 -2.00 14.89 -13.82
N ALA A 58 -2.02 16.18 -13.47
CA ALA A 58 -1.06 16.77 -12.55
C ALA A 58 -1.15 16.18 -11.13
N HIS A 59 -2.35 15.82 -10.68
CA HIS A 59 -2.54 15.08 -9.44
C HIS A 59 -1.92 13.68 -9.53
N LEU A 60 -2.21 12.93 -10.60
CA LEU A 60 -1.65 11.60 -10.83
C LEU A 60 -0.11 11.63 -10.90
N GLN A 61 0.48 12.62 -11.58
CA GLN A 61 1.92 12.85 -11.65
C GLN A 61 2.54 13.14 -10.28
N ARG A 62 1.87 13.92 -9.43
CA ARG A 62 2.34 14.21 -8.06
C ARG A 62 2.31 12.98 -7.16
N ILE A 63 1.28 12.13 -7.27
CA ILE A 63 1.25 10.84 -6.58
C ILE A 63 2.42 9.98 -7.04
N HIS A 64 2.66 9.87 -8.34
CA HIS A 64 3.78 9.10 -8.87
C HIS A 64 5.13 9.65 -8.37
N LYS A 65 5.32 10.97 -8.38
CA LYS A 65 6.51 11.61 -7.83
C LYS A 65 6.71 11.27 -6.36
N ARG A 66 5.63 11.29 -5.56
CA ARG A 66 5.70 10.95 -4.14
C ARG A 66 6.07 9.50 -3.89
N LEU A 67 5.59 8.58 -4.73
CA LEU A 67 5.87 7.14 -4.61
C LEU A 67 7.30 6.76 -5.04
N PHE A 68 7.82 7.41 -6.08
CA PHE A 68 9.04 6.96 -6.78
C PHE A 68 10.18 7.97 -6.78
N GLY A 69 10.01 9.14 -6.16
CA GLY A 69 10.98 10.23 -6.18
C GLY A 69 12.31 9.92 -5.51
N ASP A 70 12.37 8.91 -4.64
CA ASP A 70 13.62 8.43 -4.04
C ASP A 70 14.37 7.45 -4.97
N VAL A 71 13.71 6.95 -6.02
CA VAL A 71 14.25 5.90 -6.91
C VAL A 71 14.57 6.46 -8.28
N TYR A 72 13.70 7.29 -8.85
CA TYR A 72 13.81 7.74 -10.24
C TYR A 72 13.83 9.28 -10.32
N ASP A 73 14.77 9.82 -11.08
CA ASP A 73 14.85 11.25 -11.43
C ASP A 73 13.64 11.70 -12.27
N TRP A 74 13.09 10.79 -13.09
CA TRP A 74 11.90 10.99 -13.90
C TRP A 74 10.59 10.77 -13.13
N ALA A 75 10.61 10.57 -11.81
CA ALA A 75 9.39 10.34 -11.05
C ALA A 75 8.39 11.50 -11.18
N GLY A 76 7.19 11.19 -11.69
CA GLY A 76 6.13 12.16 -11.96
C GLY A 76 6.16 12.73 -13.38
N GLN A 77 7.10 12.32 -14.22
CA GLN A 77 7.16 12.70 -15.63
C GLN A 77 6.42 11.69 -16.50
N ILE A 78 5.75 12.20 -17.54
CA ILE A 78 5.10 11.36 -18.55
C ILE A 78 6.19 10.65 -19.37
N ARG A 79 5.98 9.38 -19.70
CA ARG A 79 6.93 8.61 -20.52
C ARG A 79 7.09 9.22 -21.91
N GLN A 80 8.29 9.04 -22.46
CA GLN A 80 8.67 9.53 -23.80
C GLN A 80 8.85 8.40 -24.82
N VAL A 81 8.46 7.18 -24.45
CA VAL A 81 8.59 5.96 -25.26
C VAL A 81 7.26 5.25 -25.35
N GLU A 82 7.06 4.48 -26.42
CA GLU A 82 5.94 3.56 -26.50
C GLU A 82 6.22 2.32 -25.64
N ILE A 83 5.15 1.81 -25.02
CA ILE A 83 5.21 0.62 -24.16
C ILE A 83 4.01 -0.27 -24.39
N SER A 84 4.23 -1.57 -24.28
CA SER A 84 3.20 -2.60 -24.26
C SER A 84 3.46 -3.60 -23.14
N LYS A 85 2.40 -4.31 -22.73
CA LYS A 85 2.48 -5.43 -21.79
C LYS A 85 1.74 -6.63 -22.37
N GLY A 86 2.48 -7.69 -22.70
CA GLY A 86 1.91 -8.81 -23.46
C GLY A 86 1.43 -8.32 -24.84
N SER A 87 0.19 -8.61 -25.19
CA SER A 87 -0.46 -8.14 -26.42
C SER A 87 -1.13 -6.76 -26.29
N THR A 88 -1.18 -6.19 -25.09
CA THR A 88 -1.85 -4.91 -24.84
C THR A 88 -0.91 -3.74 -25.11
N MET A 89 -1.25 -2.92 -26.10
CA MET A 89 -0.58 -1.66 -26.38
C MET A 89 -1.25 -0.52 -25.61
N PHE A 90 -0.47 0.27 -24.88
CA PHE A 90 -1.01 1.42 -24.15
C PHE A 90 -1.17 2.64 -25.06
N ALA A 91 -1.75 3.73 -24.53
CA ALA A 91 -1.94 4.96 -25.29
C ALA A 91 -0.64 5.45 -25.96
N ARG A 92 -0.70 6.00 -27.18
CA ARG A 92 0.48 6.56 -27.84
C ARG A 92 1.06 7.70 -26.99
N GLN A 93 2.38 7.79 -26.87
CA GLN A 93 3.01 8.75 -25.95
C GLN A 93 2.61 10.21 -26.23
N VAL A 94 2.49 10.55 -27.53
CA VAL A 94 2.03 11.86 -28.01
C VAL A 94 0.58 12.19 -27.67
N ALA A 95 -0.26 11.19 -27.39
CA ALA A 95 -1.68 11.34 -27.10
C ALA A 95 -2.00 11.35 -25.60
N ILE A 96 -1.03 11.04 -24.72
CA ILE A 96 -1.26 10.89 -23.28
C ILE A 96 -1.88 12.17 -22.69
N GLN A 97 -1.35 13.34 -23.02
CA GLN A 97 -1.83 14.61 -22.44
C GLN A 97 -3.27 14.91 -22.84
N SER A 98 -3.61 14.81 -24.12
CA SER A 98 -4.96 15.08 -24.61
C SER A 98 -5.98 14.06 -24.10
N ALA A 99 -5.61 12.77 -24.12
CA ALA A 99 -6.47 11.69 -23.60
C ALA A 99 -6.73 11.86 -22.09
N ALA A 100 -5.69 12.19 -21.32
CA ALA A 100 -5.83 12.48 -19.90
C ALA A 100 -6.74 13.68 -19.62
N GLN A 101 -6.64 14.75 -20.41
CA GLN A 101 -7.50 15.92 -20.26
C GLN A 101 -8.97 15.57 -20.47
N GLN A 102 -9.28 14.75 -21.49
CA GLN A 102 -10.64 14.27 -21.73
C GLN A 102 -11.13 13.37 -20.59
N LEU A 103 -10.32 12.38 -20.22
CA LEU A 103 -10.64 11.41 -19.17
C LEU A 103 -10.93 12.07 -17.81
N PHE A 104 -10.00 12.90 -17.33
CA PHE A 104 -10.17 13.57 -16.04
C PHE A 104 -11.20 14.70 -16.10
N GLY A 105 -11.41 15.30 -17.28
CA GLY A 105 -12.52 16.22 -17.51
C GLY A 105 -13.89 15.55 -17.36
N GLN A 106 -14.03 14.30 -17.81
CA GLN A 106 -15.24 13.51 -17.58
C GLN A 106 -15.42 13.17 -16.10
N LEU A 107 -14.36 12.74 -15.41
CA LEU A 107 -14.39 12.46 -13.97
C LEU A 107 -14.86 13.66 -13.16
N ALA A 108 -14.37 14.85 -13.50
CA ALA A 108 -14.79 16.09 -12.87
C ALA A 108 -16.27 16.42 -13.11
N LYS A 109 -16.80 16.17 -14.32
CA LYS A 109 -18.23 16.36 -14.64
C LYS A 109 -19.13 15.39 -13.85
N GLU A 110 -18.64 14.20 -13.55
CA GLU A 110 -19.29 13.23 -12.67
C GLU A 110 -19.07 13.53 -11.17
N GLN A 111 -18.80 14.80 -10.82
CA GLN A 111 -18.67 15.29 -9.45
C GLN A 111 -17.63 14.54 -8.61
N LEU A 112 -16.61 13.95 -9.26
CA LEU A 112 -15.60 13.10 -8.63
C LEU A 112 -16.23 11.91 -7.89
N LEU A 113 -17.33 11.38 -8.44
CA LEU A 113 -18.05 10.20 -7.93
C LEU A 113 -18.64 10.36 -6.52
N ARG A 114 -18.77 11.60 -6.03
CA ARG A 114 -19.37 11.90 -4.73
C ARG A 114 -20.87 11.62 -4.75
N GLY A 115 -21.39 11.12 -3.63
CA GLY A 115 -22.83 10.86 -3.45
C GLY A 115 -23.32 9.54 -4.02
N LEU A 116 -22.44 8.73 -4.62
CA LEU A 116 -22.75 7.37 -5.07
C LEU A 116 -22.64 6.38 -3.91
N ASP A 117 -23.51 5.36 -3.92
CA ASP A 117 -23.36 4.23 -3.01
C ASP A 117 -22.14 3.36 -3.37
N ALA A 118 -21.84 2.34 -2.56
CA ALA A 118 -20.66 1.50 -2.75
C ALA A 118 -20.67 0.74 -4.09
N ASP A 119 -21.84 0.31 -4.58
CA ASP A 119 -21.96 -0.47 -5.81
C ASP A 119 -21.83 0.42 -7.04
N GLU A 120 -22.51 1.57 -7.05
CA GLU A 120 -22.42 2.59 -8.10
C GLU A 120 -21.04 3.22 -8.17
N PHE A 121 -20.46 3.59 -7.02
CA PHE A 121 -19.09 4.06 -6.95
C PHE A 121 -18.14 3.02 -7.53
N SER A 122 -18.26 1.75 -7.13
CA SER A 122 -17.36 0.68 -7.61
C SER A 122 -17.43 0.51 -9.12
N LYS A 123 -18.63 0.57 -9.71
CA LYS A 123 -18.82 0.53 -11.17
C LYS A 123 -18.12 1.70 -11.88
N ARG A 124 -18.35 2.93 -11.42
CA ARG A 124 -17.75 4.12 -12.04
C ARG A 124 -16.24 4.21 -11.81
N ALA A 125 -15.77 3.97 -10.59
CA ALA A 125 -14.35 3.93 -10.27
C ALA A 125 -13.63 2.81 -11.04
N GLY A 126 -14.29 1.66 -11.26
CA GLY A 126 -13.76 0.57 -12.09
C GLY A 126 -13.54 0.98 -13.54
N HIS A 127 -14.48 1.73 -14.12
CA HIS A 127 -14.31 2.33 -15.45
C HIS A 127 -13.10 3.29 -15.49
N TYR A 128 -13.02 4.26 -14.56
CA TYR A 128 -11.89 5.19 -14.52
C TYR A 128 -10.55 4.49 -14.27
N LEU A 129 -10.50 3.46 -13.42
CA LEU A 129 -9.29 2.66 -13.21
C LEU A 129 -8.86 1.95 -14.51
N GLY A 130 -9.82 1.39 -15.25
CA GLY A 130 -9.59 0.80 -16.57
C GLY A 130 -9.00 1.81 -17.56
N GLU A 131 -9.65 2.97 -17.73
CA GLU A 131 -9.20 4.02 -18.64
C GLU A 131 -7.81 4.57 -18.29
N ILE A 132 -7.53 4.81 -17.00
CA ILE A 132 -6.19 5.25 -16.55
C ILE A 132 -5.16 4.12 -16.78
N ASN A 133 -5.57 2.85 -16.69
CA ASN A 133 -4.69 1.73 -17.02
C ASN A 133 -4.34 1.66 -18.51
N VAL A 134 -5.27 2.00 -19.41
CA VAL A 134 -4.99 2.15 -20.85
C VAL A 134 -4.09 3.36 -21.14
N LEU A 135 -4.33 4.49 -20.46
CA LEU A 135 -3.51 5.70 -20.56
C LEU A 135 -2.04 5.43 -20.25
N HIS A 136 -1.76 4.65 -19.20
CA HIS A 136 -0.43 4.18 -18.78
C HIS A 136 0.67 5.25 -18.90
N PRO A 137 0.54 6.40 -18.19
CA PRO A 137 1.29 7.60 -18.52
C PRO A 137 2.77 7.58 -18.11
N PHE A 138 3.20 6.65 -17.25
CA PHE A 138 4.57 6.60 -16.73
C PHE A 138 5.37 5.44 -17.32
N ARG A 139 6.71 5.50 -17.23
CA ARG A 139 7.58 4.42 -17.74
C ARG A 139 7.51 3.16 -16.88
N GLU A 140 7.38 3.32 -15.57
CA GLU A 140 7.15 2.25 -14.58
C GLU A 140 6.36 2.87 -13.42
N GLY A 141 5.74 2.06 -12.54
CA GLY A 141 5.02 2.57 -11.36
C GLY A 141 3.54 2.85 -11.58
N ASN A 142 3.02 2.65 -12.80
CA ASN A 142 1.62 2.94 -13.17
C ASN A 142 0.59 2.32 -12.22
N GLY A 143 0.62 0.98 -12.04
CA GLY A 143 -0.39 0.30 -11.22
C GLY A 143 -0.40 0.71 -9.74
N ARG A 144 0.76 1.04 -9.16
CA ARG A 144 0.84 1.54 -7.78
C ARG A 144 0.26 2.95 -7.69
N THR A 145 0.60 3.81 -8.64
CA THR A 145 0.07 5.17 -8.72
C THR A 145 -1.44 5.19 -8.92
N GLN A 146 -1.97 4.33 -9.80
CA GLN A 146 -3.40 4.20 -10.08
C GLN A 146 -4.19 3.79 -8.84
N ARG A 147 -3.71 2.80 -8.07
CA ARG A 147 -4.39 2.36 -6.85
C ARG A 147 -4.44 3.44 -5.77
N GLU A 148 -3.36 4.22 -5.61
CA GLU A 148 -3.36 5.35 -4.68
C GLU A 148 -4.28 6.48 -5.17
N PHE A 149 -4.31 6.78 -6.47
CA PHE A 149 -5.22 7.78 -7.04
C PHE A 149 -6.70 7.40 -6.84
N ILE A 150 -7.08 6.15 -7.14
CA ILE A 150 -8.43 5.64 -6.93
C ILE A 150 -8.75 5.52 -5.43
N GLY A 151 -7.77 5.17 -4.60
CA GLY A 151 -7.92 5.15 -3.14
C GLY A 151 -8.25 6.53 -2.56
N GLN A 152 -7.54 7.58 -3.01
CA GLN A 152 -7.84 8.95 -2.61
C GLN A 152 -9.18 9.44 -3.16
N LEU A 153 -9.56 9.02 -4.38
CA LEU A 153 -10.87 9.34 -4.96
C LEU A 153 -12.00 8.74 -4.12
N ALA A 154 -11.84 7.46 -3.73
CA ALA A 154 -12.76 6.78 -2.83
C ALA A 154 -12.87 7.52 -1.50
N GLN A 155 -11.74 7.88 -0.88
CA GLN A 155 -11.73 8.60 0.39
C GLN A 155 -12.49 9.94 0.29
N GLN A 156 -12.28 10.70 -0.79
CA GLN A 156 -13.02 11.95 -1.01
C GLN A 156 -14.52 11.73 -1.27
N ALA A 157 -14.89 10.58 -1.85
CA ALA A 157 -16.27 10.20 -2.08
C ALA A 157 -16.96 9.57 -0.85
N GLY A 158 -16.25 9.41 0.28
CA GLY A 158 -16.80 8.81 1.50
C GLY A 158 -16.64 7.28 1.58
N HIS A 159 -15.80 6.70 0.72
CA HIS A 159 -15.52 5.27 0.63
C HIS A 159 -14.06 4.96 0.99
N ARG A 160 -13.73 3.68 1.23
CA ARG A 160 -12.33 3.22 1.37
C ARG A 160 -12.15 1.93 0.61
N ILE A 161 -10.98 1.75 -0.01
CA ILE A 161 -10.63 0.52 -0.72
C ILE A 161 -9.40 -0.10 -0.05
N ASP A 162 -9.54 -1.35 0.38
CA ASP A 162 -8.45 -2.23 0.80
C ASP A 162 -8.01 -3.12 -0.36
N TRP A 163 -6.85 -2.80 -0.93
CA TRP A 163 -6.27 -3.55 -2.04
C TRP A 163 -5.52 -4.82 -1.59
N SER A 164 -5.35 -5.07 -0.29
CA SER A 164 -4.52 -6.17 0.21
C SER A 164 -5.03 -7.55 -0.17
N GLY A 165 -6.35 -7.70 -0.40
CA GLY A 165 -6.97 -8.92 -0.88
C GLY A 165 -6.92 -9.12 -2.40
N VAL A 166 -6.45 -8.14 -3.17
CA VAL A 166 -6.47 -8.19 -4.63
C VAL A 166 -5.19 -8.82 -5.17
N SER A 167 -5.32 -10.00 -5.78
CA SER A 167 -4.17 -10.69 -6.38
C SER A 167 -3.68 -10.01 -7.67
N GLN A 168 -2.39 -10.18 -7.99
CA GLN A 168 -1.83 -9.70 -9.25
C GLN A 168 -2.50 -10.33 -10.47
N ALA A 169 -2.86 -11.62 -10.38
CA ALA A 169 -3.54 -12.34 -11.46
C ALA A 169 -4.93 -11.74 -11.72
N SER A 170 -5.73 -11.53 -10.67
CA SER A 170 -7.06 -10.92 -10.79
C SER A 170 -6.99 -9.50 -11.35
N MET A 171 -6.05 -8.67 -10.86
CA MET A 171 -5.84 -7.32 -11.39
C MET A 171 -5.42 -7.34 -12.87
N THR A 172 -4.56 -8.30 -13.26
CA THR A 172 -4.11 -8.44 -14.65
C THR A 172 -5.27 -8.83 -15.57
N GLN A 173 -6.09 -9.80 -15.15
CA GLN A 173 -7.26 -10.23 -15.91
C GLN A 173 -8.27 -9.09 -16.10
N ALA A 174 -8.63 -8.41 -15.01
CA ALA A 174 -9.52 -7.25 -15.06
C ALA A 174 -8.96 -6.10 -15.92
N SER A 175 -7.62 -5.96 -16.00
CA SER A 175 -6.98 -4.95 -16.86
C SER A 175 -7.11 -5.27 -18.35
N ILE A 176 -7.06 -6.56 -18.71
CA ILE A 176 -7.22 -7.03 -20.09
C ILE A 176 -8.68 -6.88 -20.51
N GLU A 177 -9.62 -7.26 -19.65
CA GLU A 177 -11.07 -7.08 -19.89
C GLU A 177 -11.41 -5.60 -20.08
N ALA A 178 -10.92 -4.72 -19.19
CA ALA A 178 -11.14 -3.29 -19.29
C ALA A 178 -10.56 -2.69 -20.57
N TYR A 179 -9.38 -3.16 -21.01
CA TYR A 179 -8.80 -2.75 -22.29
C TYR A 179 -9.69 -3.15 -23.50
N ASN A 180 -10.42 -4.26 -23.39
CA ASN A 180 -11.37 -4.72 -24.40
C ASN A 180 -12.78 -4.13 -24.23
N GLY A 181 -12.94 -3.12 -23.35
CA GLY A 181 -14.19 -2.38 -23.15
C GLY A 181 -15.07 -2.89 -22.00
N ASP A 182 -14.64 -3.91 -21.24
CA ASP A 182 -15.40 -4.44 -20.10
C ASP A 182 -14.70 -4.12 -18.76
N SER A 183 -15.17 -3.09 -18.07
CA SER A 183 -14.64 -2.70 -16.76
C SER A 183 -15.32 -3.40 -15.57
N SER A 184 -16.16 -4.42 -15.80
CA SER A 184 -16.89 -5.11 -14.73
C SER A 184 -15.96 -5.83 -13.75
N GLY A 185 -14.89 -6.45 -14.26
CA GLY A 185 -13.84 -7.07 -13.44
C GLY A 185 -13.17 -6.07 -12.50
N MET A 186 -12.84 -4.87 -13.00
CA MET A 186 -12.27 -3.78 -12.19
C MET A 186 -13.23 -3.32 -11.09
N ALA A 187 -14.51 -3.16 -11.43
CA ALA A 187 -15.54 -2.80 -10.48
C ALA A 187 -15.70 -3.86 -9.37
N GLY A 188 -15.68 -5.14 -9.74
CA GLY A 188 -15.73 -6.25 -8.78
C GLY A 188 -14.57 -6.24 -7.80
N LEU A 189 -13.35 -5.99 -8.27
CA LEU A 189 -12.16 -5.89 -7.42
C LEU A 189 -12.25 -4.71 -6.43
N ILE A 190 -12.72 -3.56 -6.90
CA ILE A 190 -12.94 -2.38 -6.05
C ILE A 190 -13.98 -2.71 -4.98
N ARG A 191 -15.13 -3.26 -5.37
CA ARG A 191 -16.24 -3.54 -4.47
C ARG A 191 -15.85 -4.56 -3.39
N ALA A 192 -15.11 -5.60 -3.76
CA ALA A 192 -14.59 -6.60 -2.83
C ALA A 192 -13.59 -6.03 -1.82
N GLY A 193 -12.89 -4.96 -2.19
CA GLY A 193 -11.98 -4.23 -1.31
C GLY A 193 -12.67 -3.22 -0.39
N MET A 194 -13.98 -2.97 -0.52
CA MET A 194 -14.69 -1.99 0.32
C MET A 194 -15.24 -2.64 1.60
N PRO A 195 -14.76 -2.24 2.79
CA PRO A 195 -15.33 -2.70 4.06
C PRO A 195 -16.68 -2.03 4.38
N ASP A 196 -17.49 -2.71 5.20
CA ASP A 196 -18.77 -2.16 5.66
C ASP A 196 -18.57 -0.92 6.56
N GLN A 197 -19.43 0.09 6.38
CA GLN A 197 -19.32 1.42 7.01
C GLN A 197 -19.22 1.40 8.55
N LEU A 198 -19.74 0.38 9.23
CA LEU A 198 -19.72 0.28 10.70
C LEU A 198 -18.31 0.20 11.32
N PHE A 199 -17.30 -0.21 10.56
CA PHE A 199 -15.95 -0.43 11.08
C PHE A 199 -15.19 0.87 11.43
N PHE A 200 -15.63 2.02 10.94
CA PHE A 200 -14.81 3.24 10.90
C PHE A 200 -14.99 4.23 12.05
N LEU A 201 -16.16 4.27 12.69
CA LEU A 201 -16.46 5.29 13.71
C LEU A 201 -15.67 5.13 15.02
N THR A 202 -14.87 4.07 15.18
CA THR A 202 -14.28 3.68 16.47
C THR A 202 -12.80 4.04 16.66
N HIS A 203 -12.08 4.54 15.63
CA HIS A 203 -10.60 4.60 15.68
C HIS A 203 -9.95 5.99 15.45
N GLU A 204 -10.69 7.07 15.17
CA GLU A 204 -10.08 8.37 14.84
C GLU A 204 -9.63 9.23 16.03
N SER A 205 -10.04 8.91 17.26
CA SER A 205 -9.76 9.75 18.43
C SER A 205 -8.86 9.05 19.45
N ARG A 206 -7.55 8.98 19.19
CA ARG A 206 -6.49 8.73 20.22
C ARG A 206 -5.07 8.92 19.66
N SER A 207 -4.42 10.04 19.97
CA SER A 207 -3.23 10.09 20.84
C SER A 207 -2.47 11.42 20.70
N ILE A 208 -2.07 11.98 21.85
CA ILE A 208 -1.21 13.16 22.03
C ILE A 208 0.24 12.71 22.35
N GLY A 209 0.57 11.43 22.08
CA GLY A 209 1.89 10.85 22.34
C GLY A 209 2.75 10.72 21.08
N MET A 210 4.06 10.52 21.25
CA MET A 210 4.93 10.11 20.12
C MET A 210 4.39 8.83 19.50
N LYS A 211 4.04 8.88 18.21
CA LYS A 211 3.55 7.71 17.50
C LYS A 211 4.71 6.82 17.12
N GLN A 212 4.59 5.54 17.41
CA GLN A 212 5.54 4.51 16.98
C GLN A 212 4.88 3.54 15.98
N ARG A 213 5.65 3.07 15.01
CA ARG A 213 5.25 1.99 14.09
C ARG A 213 6.41 1.06 13.79
N LEU A 214 6.10 -0.10 13.23
CA LEU A 214 7.09 -1.01 12.67
C LEU A 214 6.90 -1.10 11.16
N LEU A 215 8.00 -1.07 10.44
CA LEU A 215 8.05 -1.32 9.00
C LEU A 215 8.82 -2.62 8.78
N VAL A 216 8.13 -3.65 8.33
CA VAL A 216 8.74 -4.96 8.04
C VAL A 216 8.85 -5.14 6.53
N MET A 217 10.06 -5.29 6.05
CA MET A 217 10.37 -5.39 4.62
C MET A 217 11.74 -6.00 4.45
N ASN A 218 11.95 -6.78 3.38
CA ASN A 218 13.27 -7.30 3.01
C ASN A 218 14.00 -8.13 4.08
N GLY A 219 13.26 -8.75 5.01
CA GLY A 219 13.84 -9.47 6.14
C GLY A 219 14.33 -8.57 7.29
N GLN A 220 14.07 -7.26 7.21
CA GLN A 220 14.32 -6.28 8.26
C GLN A 220 13.01 -5.78 8.88
N ARG A 221 13.08 -5.40 10.14
CA ARG A 221 12.04 -4.69 10.89
C ARG A 221 12.63 -3.38 11.37
N LEU A 222 12.08 -2.28 10.89
CA LEU A 222 12.48 -0.93 11.27
C LEU A 222 11.47 -0.42 12.30
N VAL A 223 11.95 -0.04 13.47
CA VAL A 223 11.17 0.69 14.48
C VAL A 223 11.25 2.16 14.13
N GLN A 224 10.10 2.81 13.95
CA GLN A 224 10.03 4.21 13.58
C GLN A 224 9.17 5.01 14.55
N SER A 225 9.59 6.23 14.83
CA SER A 225 8.85 7.22 15.61
C SER A 225 8.49 8.42 14.74
N GLU A 226 7.29 8.97 14.93
CA GLU A 226 6.85 10.20 14.26
C GLU A 226 7.35 11.42 15.02
N GLN A 227 8.06 12.30 14.33
CA GLN A 227 8.50 13.61 14.82
C GLN A 227 8.13 14.68 13.80
N GLY A 228 7.32 15.66 14.19
CA GLY A 228 6.94 16.77 13.31
C GLY A 228 6.23 16.34 12.01
N GLY A 229 5.45 15.26 12.06
CA GLY A 229 4.75 14.72 10.88
C GLY A 229 5.63 13.90 9.94
N GLN A 230 6.88 13.62 10.31
CA GLN A 230 7.81 12.77 9.58
C GLN A 230 8.19 11.54 10.38
N TRP A 231 8.33 10.41 9.71
CA TRP A 231 8.75 9.16 10.32
C TRP A 231 10.27 9.01 10.27
N ALA A 232 10.90 8.86 11.44
CA ALA A 232 12.33 8.60 11.58
C ALA A 232 12.56 7.16 12.02
N THR A 233 13.61 6.51 11.50
CA THR A 233 14.00 5.16 11.91
C THR A 233 14.85 5.23 13.16
N ASP A 234 14.34 4.69 14.27
CA ASP A 234 15.06 4.63 15.55
C ASP A 234 15.98 3.41 15.61
N LYS A 235 15.52 2.28 15.07
CA LYS A 235 16.22 1.00 15.15
C LYS A 235 15.94 0.12 13.95
N VAL A 236 16.94 -0.63 13.50
CA VAL A 236 16.81 -1.66 12.47
C VAL A 236 17.16 -3.01 13.07
N GLU A 237 16.27 -3.98 12.93
CA GLU A 237 16.43 -5.34 13.46
C GLU A 237 16.06 -6.38 12.39
N LYS A 238 16.34 -7.65 12.65
CA LYS A 238 15.89 -8.74 11.79
C LYS A 238 14.37 -8.90 11.94
N ALA A 239 13.67 -9.09 10.83
CA ALA A 239 12.22 -9.33 10.83
C ALA A 239 11.84 -10.68 11.46
N GLY A 240 12.75 -11.65 11.44
CA GLY A 240 12.45 -13.02 11.86
C GLY A 240 11.32 -13.60 11.00
N THR A 241 10.28 -14.08 11.67
CA THR A 241 9.07 -14.65 11.07
C THR A 241 7.95 -13.64 10.83
N ILE A 242 8.13 -12.37 11.22
CA ILE A 242 7.11 -11.34 11.00
C ILE A 242 6.97 -11.08 9.50
N LYS A 243 5.73 -11.11 9.02
CA LYS A 243 5.42 -10.89 7.61
C LYS A 243 5.76 -9.44 7.20
N PRO A 244 6.14 -9.21 5.93
CA PRO A 244 6.26 -7.85 5.43
C PRO A 244 4.96 -7.06 5.60
N GLY A 245 5.07 -5.80 6.04
CA GLY A 245 3.91 -4.98 6.36
C GLY A 245 4.24 -3.74 7.18
N ILE A 246 3.22 -2.92 7.44
CA ILE A 246 3.30 -1.77 8.35
C ILE A 246 2.43 -2.05 9.56
N TYR A 247 3.02 -1.88 10.72
CA TYR A 247 2.45 -2.23 12.00
C TYR A 247 2.35 -0.96 12.83
N ASN A 248 1.20 -0.30 12.76
CA ASN A 248 0.93 0.94 13.49
C ASN A 248 0.64 0.65 14.96
N ILE A 249 1.68 0.27 15.71
CA ILE A 249 1.57 -0.11 17.13
C ILE A 249 1.10 1.04 18.03
N HIS A 250 1.25 2.30 17.61
CA HIS A 250 0.63 3.44 18.28
C HIS A 250 -0.90 3.44 18.27
N LEU A 251 -1.54 2.64 17.40
CA LEU A 251 -3.00 2.43 17.38
C LEU A 251 -3.44 1.26 18.28
N SER A 252 -2.52 0.69 19.06
CA SER A 252 -2.83 -0.46 19.90
C SER A 252 -3.79 -0.12 21.04
N THR A 253 -4.64 -1.09 21.40
CA THR A 253 -5.52 -1.01 22.55
C THR A 253 -4.92 -1.76 23.73
N LYS A 254 -5.19 -1.31 24.96
CA LYS A 254 -4.76 -2.05 26.16
C LYS A 254 -5.43 -3.42 26.18
N ALA A 255 -4.67 -4.45 26.57
CA ALA A 255 -5.18 -5.79 26.71
C ALA A 255 -6.36 -5.85 27.69
N ASP A 256 -7.46 -6.46 27.25
CA ASP A 256 -8.55 -6.86 28.13
C ASP A 256 -8.12 -8.13 28.88
N LYS A 257 -7.79 -7.98 30.17
CA LYS A 257 -7.28 -9.08 31.00
C LYS A 257 -8.31 -10.19 31.23
N SER A 258 -9.59 -9.96 30.95
CA SER A 258 -10.64 -10.99 31.03
C SER A 258 -10.65 -11.93 29.82
N GLN A 259 -9.93 -11.58 28.74
CA GLN A 259 -9.93 -12.32 27.47
C GLN A 259 -8.58 -12.99 27.18
N SER A 260 -8.64 -14.01 26.32
CA SER A 260 -7.45 -14.59 25.68
C SER A 260 -7.09 -13.78 24.45
N HIS A 261 -5.83 -13.39 24.33
CA HIS A 261 -5.30 -12.69 23.16
C HIS A 261 -4.41 -13.62 22.36
N ASP A 262 -4.90 -14.06 21.21
CA ASP A 262 -4.22 -15.03 20.35
C ASP A 262 -3.70 -14.35 19.07
N GLY A 263 -2.39 -14.37 18.87
CA GLY A 263 -1.78 -13.55 17.83
C GLY A 263 -0.26 -13.57 17.78
N VAL A 264 0.31 -12.79 16.86
CA VAL A 264 1.76 -12.69 16.67
C VAL A 264 2.33 -11.62 17.57
N ILE A 265 3.42 -11.90 18.27
CA ILE A 265 4.19 -10.89 19.00
C ILE A 265 4.97 -10.06 18.00
N VAL A 266 4.65 -8.78 17.85
CA VAL A 266 5.23 -7.93 16.80
C VAL A 266 6.33 -7.02 17.31
N HIS A 267 6.29 -6.61 18.57
CA HIS A 267 7.31 -5.76 19.21
C HIS A 267 7.26 -5.83 20.74
N ALA A 268 8.34 -5.40 21.37
CA ALA A 268 8.37 -5.11 22.80
C ALA A 268 9.34 -3.95 23.01
N ASP A 269 8.88 -2.95 23.77
CA ASP A 269 9.71 -1.84 24.24
C ASP A 269 9.97 -2.00 25.75
N LYS A 270 10.43 -0.92 26.40
CA LYS A 270 10.71 -0.92 27.85
C LYS A 270 9.45 -1.06 28.72
N ASP A 271 8.31 -0.61 28.22
CA ASP A 271 7.06 -0.45 28.97
C ASP A 271 5.99 -1.44 28.52
N HIS A 272 6.00 -1.89 27.26
CA HIS A 272 4.94 -2.72 26.68
C HIS A 272 5.45 -3.87 25.79
N VAL A 273 4.63 -4.92 25.70
CA VAL A 273 4.68 -5.97 24.68
C VAL A 273 3.51 -5.76 23.73
N TYR A 274 3.75 -5.77 22.43
CA TYR A 274 2.75 -5.54 21.39
C TYR A 274 2.46 -6.83 20.62
N GLN A 275 1.18 -7.18 20.54
CA GLN A 275 0.66 -8.36 19.86
C GLN A 275 -0.29 -7.95 18.74
N GLN A 276 -0.18 -8.60 17.57
CA GLN A 276 -1.17 -8.51 16.51
C GLN A 276 -2.22 -9.60 16.69
N VAL A 277 -3.44 -9.22 17.04
CA VAL A 277 -4.61 -10.09 17.19
C VAL A 277 -5.55 -9.84 16.02
N GLY A 278 -5.58 -10.75 15.05
CA GLY A 278 -6.28 -10.54 13.78
C GLY A 278 -5.77 -9.30 13.02
N LYS A 279 -6.64 -8.29 12.85
CA LYS A 279 -6.31 -7.00 12.22
C LYS A 279 -5.96 -5.89 13.22
N GLN A 280 -6.11 -6.15 14.52
CA GLN A 280 -5.89 -5.17 15.59
C GLN A 280 -4.54 -5.39 16.28
N PHE A 281 -4.08 -4.35 16.98
CA PHE A 281 -2.91 -4.40 17.82
C PHE A 281 -3.32 -4.27 19.28
N VAL A 282 -2.81 -5.15 20.12
CA VAL A 282 -3.01 -5.16 21.56
C VAL A 282 -1.67 -4.86 22.23
N GLN A 283 -1.66 -3.94 23.19
CA GLN A 283 -0.51 -3.67 24.05
C GLN A 283 -0.75 -4.23 25.45
N HIS A 284 0.28 -4.89 25.96
CA HIS A 284 0.31 -5.53 27.26
C HIS A 284 1.41 -4.86 28.09
N ASP A 285 1.16 -4.53 29.36
CA ASP A 285 2.22 -3.94 30.19
C ASP A 285 3.37 -4.95 30.34
N ARG A 286 4.59 -4.52 30.01
CA ARG A 286 5.80 -5.35 30.02
C ARG A 286 6.09 -5.93 31.39
N ALA A 287 5.74 -5.20 32.46
CA ALA A 287 5.90 -5.59 33.85
C ALA A 287 5.08 -6.84 34.23
N ASN A 288 4.02 -7.15 33.48
CA ASN A 288 3.17 -8.30 33.73
C ASN A 288 3.81 -9.63 33.29
N PHE A 289 4.95 -9.60 32.59
CA PHE A 289 5.62 -10.78 32.04
C PHE A 289 6.94 -11.10 32.77
N ASP A 290 7.06 -12.32 33.28
CA ASP A 290 8.34 -12.85 33.79
C ASP A 290 9.44 -12.81 32.70
N LYS A 291 9.06 -13.17 31.47
CA LYS A 291 9.92 -13.14 30.28
C LYS A 291 9.13 -12.64 29.08
N VAL A 292 9.74 -11.75 28.27
CA VAL A 292 9.13 -11.32 27.01
C VAL A 292 8.97 -12.52 26.08
N PRO A 293 7.78 -12.71 25.51
CA PRO A 293 7.59 -13.63 24.39
C PRO A 293 8.56 -13.33 23.23
N GLU A 294 8.91 -14.35 22.46
CA GLU A 294 9.80 -14.15 21.32
C GLU A 294 9.11 -13.30 20.24
N ILE A 295 9.81 -12.28 19.74
CA ILE A 295 9.28 -11.45 18.66
C ILE A 295 9.14 -12.30 17.39
N GLY A 296 7.94 -12.33 16.83
CA GLY A 296 7.55 -13.17 15.69
C GLY A 296 6.86 -14.48 16.07
N SER A 297 6.78 -14.84 17.36
CA SER A 297 6.07 -16.05 17.78
C SER A 297 4.56 -15.87 17.75
N ASN A 298 3.84 -16.94 17.40
CA ASN A 298 2.40 -17.05 17.66
C ASN A 298 2.18 -17.40 19.12
N SER A 299 1.54 -16.50 19.86
CA SER A 299 1.33 -16.61 21.30
C SER A 299 -0.13 -16.42 21.66
N SER A 300 -0.56 -17.14 22.69
CA SER A 300 -1.82 -16.98 23.41
C SER A 300 -1.47 -16.35 24.75
N ILE A 301 -1.96 -15.13 25.00
CA ILE A 301 -1.71 -14.41 26.24
C ILE A 301 -3.01 -14.39 27.05
N LYS A 302 -2.96 -14.94 28.25
CA LYS A 302 -4.04 -14.89 29.26
C LYS A 302 -3.50 -14.27 30.54
N TYR A 303 -4.40 -13.84 31.41
CA TYR A 303 -4.03 -13.22 32.68
C TYR A 303 -4.57 -14.02 33.86
N ASP A 304 -3.72 -14.17 34.88
CA ASP A 304 -4.10 -14.59 36.23
C ASP A 304 -3.79 -13.42 37.18
N GLY A 305 -4.83 -12.68 37.55
CA GLY A 305 -4.70 -11.34 38.11
C GLY A 305 -4.00 -10.40 37.12
N ASP A 306 -2.87 -9.81 37.53
CA ASP A 306 -2.04 -8.97 36.67
C ASP A 306 -0.96 -9.74 35.91
N LYS A 307 -0.72 -11.00 36.27
CA LYS A 307 0.39 -11.77 35.70
C LYS A 307 0.00 -12.40 34.36
N ALA A 308 0.80 -12.13 33.34
CA ALA A 308 0.60 -12.68 32.00
C ALA A 308 1.13 -14.12 31.91
N GLN A 309 0.26 -15.03 31.47
CA GLN A 309 0.60 -16.40 31.10
C GLN A 309 0.66 -16.51 29.58
N VAL A 310 1.78 -17.02 29.07
CA VAL A 310 2.05 -17.09 27.63
C VAL A 310 2.16 -18.54 27.21
N ALA A 311 1.31 -18.96 26.27
CA ALA A 311 1.36 -20.27 25.64
C ALA A 311 1.56 -20.14 24.13
N PRO A 312 2.11 -21.14 23.42
CA PRO A 312 2.10 -21.18 21.97
C PRO A 312 0.66 -21.17 21.45
N SER A 313 0.36 -20.32 20.47
CA SER A 313 -0.96 -20.31 19.81
C SER A 313 -0.93 -21.08 18.51
N SER A 314 -1.96 -21.89 18.26
CA SER A 314 -2.13 -22.70 17.05
C SER A 314 -2.75 -21.92 15.87
N ILE A 315 -3.00 -20.62 16.03
CA ILE A 315 -3.59 -19.80 14.96
C ILE A 315 -2.65 -19.74 13.76
N LYS A 316 -3.03 -20.44 12.69
CA LYS A 316 -2.55 -20.18 11.34
C LYS A 316 -3.18 -18.88 10.88
N LEU A 317 -2.42 -17.78 10.89
CA LEU A 317 -2.75 -16.60 10.08
C LEU A 317 -3.11 -17.10 8.67
N GLY A 318 -4.34 -16.86 8.23
CA GLY A 318 -4.89 -17.35 6.97
C GLY A 318 -3.85 -17.28 5.84
N ARG A 319 -3.76 -18.36 5.07
CA ARG A 319 -2.87 -18.47 3.91
C ARG A 319 -3.22 -17.38 2.90
N GLY A 320 -2.57 -16.22 3.01
CA GLY A 320 -2.22 -15.44 1.83
C GLY A 320 -1.16 -16.24 1.11
N LEU A 321 -1.57 -16.99 0.09
CA LEU A 321 -0.69 -17.79 -0.75
C LEU A 321 0.37 -16.87 -1.36
N SER A 322 1.63 -17.11 -0.99
CA SER A 322 2.79 -16.51 -1.62
C SER A 322 3.07 -17.22 -2.94
N ARG A 323 2.89 -16.50 -4.05
CA ARG A 323 3.66 -16.44 -5.31
C ARG A 323 2.73 -16.20 -6.48
#